data_AF-A0A1X2H923-F1
#
_entry.id   AF-A0A1X2H923-F1
#
_cell.length_a   1.000
_cell.length_b   1.000
_cell.length_c   1.000
_cell.angle_alpha   90.00
_cell.angle_beta   90.00
_cell.angle_gamma   90.00
#
_symmetry.space_group_name_H-M   'P 1'
#
loop_
_entity.id
_entity.type
_entity.pdbx_description
1 polymer ?
#
loop_
_entity_poly.entity_id
_entity_poly.type
_entity_poly.pdbx_seq_one_letter_code
_entity_poly.pdbx_strand_id
1 'polypeptide(L)' 'MRKEVENHVQICGSAYEAAQDADAVVISTERDEFKSFDYGKIYEDMHKPAFLFDGRLFNELGGTA' A
#
# COMPACT_ATOMS: atom_id res chain seq x y z
N MET A 1 -8.42 -10.53 -22.54
CA MET A 1 -7.82 -10.86 -21.23
C MET A 1 -6.54 -10.07 -20.93
N ARG A 2 -5.32 -10.41 -21.42
CA ARG A 2 -4.09 -9.66 -21.02
C ARG A 2 -4.10 -8.17 -21.45
N LYS A 3 -4.55 -7.88 -22.68
CA LYS A 3 -4.61 -6.51 -23.25
C LYS A 3 -5.58 -5.55 -22.54
N GLU A 4 -6.61 -6.06 -21.87
CA GLU A 4 -7.59 -5.20 -21.19
C GLU A 4 -7.06 -4.70 -19.84
N VAL A 5 -6.26 -5.53 -19.16
CA VAL A 5 -5.65 -5.19 -17.87
C VAL A 5 -4.64 -4.06 -18.02
N GLU A 6 -3.87 -4.04 -19.11
CA GLU A 6 -2.81 -3.05 -19.34
C GLU A 6 -3.35 -1.60 -19.36
N ASN A 7 -4.59 -1.38 -19.79
CA ASN A 7 -5.22 -0.05 -19.79
C ASN A 7 -5.65 0.44 -18.40
N HIS A 8 -5.69 -0.45 -17.42
CA HIS A 8 -6.09 -0.16 -16.03
C HIS A 8 -4.90 -0.23 -15.06
N VAL A 9 -3.67 -0.38 -15.57
CA VAL A 9 -2.45 -0.47 -14.77
C VAL A 9 -1.59 0.76 -15.04
N GLN A 10 -1.31 1.51 -13.99
CA GLN A 10 -0.31 2.57 -13.99
C GLN A 10 0.87 2.10 -13.14
N ILE A 11 2.09 2.24 -13.67
CA ILE A 11 3.32 1.98 -12.93
C ILE A 11 3.82 3.31 -12.38
N CYS A 12 3.88 3.44 -11.06
CA CYS A 12 4.36 4.64 -10.38
C CYS A 12 5.83 4.49 -9.94
N GLY A 13 6.52 5.60 -9.77
CA GLY A 13 7.93 5.62 -9.35
C GLY A 13 8.12 5.45 -7.83
N SER A 14 7.06 5.59 -7.04
CA SER A 14 7.11 5.46 -5.58
C SER A 14 5.78 4.99 -4.99
N ALA A 15 5.83 4.49 -3.75
CA ALA A 15 4.62 4.10 -3.00
C ALA A 15 3.71 5.29 -2.68
N TYR A 16 4.29 6.49 -2.49
CA TYR A 16 3.52 7.72 -2.23
C TYR A 16 2.72 8.14 -3.47
N GLU A 17 3.35 8.13 -4.65
CA GLU A 17 2.67 8.42 -5.92
C GLU A 17 1.59 7.37 -6.24
N ALA A 18 1.83 6.09 -5.91
CA ALA A 18 0.84 5.03 -6.10
C ALA A 18 -0.37 5.15 -5.17
N ALA A 19 -0.20 5.77 -3.99
CA ALA A 19 -1.26 5.93 -3.00
C ALA A 19 -2.02 7.25 -3.12
N GLN A 20 -1.46 8.24 -3.83
CA GLN A 20 -2.09 9.53 -4.03
C GLN A 20 -3.46 9.37 -4.70
N ASP A 21 -4.49 10.00 -4.12
CA ASP A 21 -5.88 9.96 -4.57
C ASP A 21 -6.50 8.55 -4.64
N ALA A 22 -5.83 7.53 -4.08
CA ALA A 22 -6.34 6.17 -4.02
C ALA A 22 -7.36 6.02 -2.86
N ASP A 23 -8.40 5.22 -3.07
CA ASP A 23 -9.34 4.84 -2.01
C ASP A 23 -8.78 3.72 -1.11
N ALA A 24 -7.91 2.88 -1.67
CA ALA A 24 -7.31 1.76 -0.97
C ALA A 24 -5.87 1.49 -1.42
N VAL A 25 -5.01 1.16 -0.47
CA VAL A 25 -3.65 0.67 -0.69
C VAL A 25 -3.56 -0.78 -0.24
N VAL A 26 -2.96 -1.64 -1.07
CA VAL A 26 -2.74 -3.06 -0.77
C VAL A 26 -1.25 -3.37 -0.87
N ILE A 27 -0.67 -3.89 0.20
CA ILE A 27 0.71 -4.38 0.19
C ILE A 27 0.67 -5.88 -0.12
N SER A 28 1.10 -6.22 -1.34
CA SER A 28 1.01 -7.59 -1.88
C SER A 28 2.35 -8.33 -1.91
N THR A 29 3.40 -7.77 -1.30
CA THR A 29 4.76 -8.37 -1.28
C THR A 29 5.52 -7.98 -0.01
N GLU A 30 6.35 -8.89 0.50
CA GLU A 30 7.07 -8.80 1.77
C GLU A 30 8.41 -8.03 1.73
N ARG A 31 8.46 -6.88 1.07
CA ARG A 31 9.68 -6.04 1.11
C ARG A 31 9.81 -5.33 2.47
N ASP A 32 10.99 -5.40 3.08
CA ASP A 32 11.26 -4.74 4.37
C ASP A 32 11.11 -3.23 4.31
N GLU A 33 11.35 -2.62 3.14
CA GLU A 33 11.20 -1.18 2.87
C GLU A 33 9.81 -0.65 3.25
N PHE A 34 8.77 -1.47 3.12
CA PHE A 34 7.41 -1.10 3.51
C PHE A 34 7.26 -0.89 5.02
N LYS A 35 8.08 -1.52 5.88
CA LYS A 35 7.99 -1.32 7.35
C LYS A 35 8.39 0.08 7.78
N SER A 36 9.20 0.78 6.97
CA SER A 36 9.76 2.10 7.30
C SER A 36 9.03 3.27 6.61
N PHE A 37 7.91 3.03 5.93
CA PHE A 37 7.17 4.11 5.29
C PHE A 37 6.36 4.95 6.29
N ASP A 38 6.22 6.23 5.97
CA ASP A 38 5.33 7.13 6.69
C ASP A 38 3.89 6.92 6.22
N TYR A 39 3.21 5.96 6.86
CA TYR A 39 1.81 5.66 6.57
C TYR A 39 0.85 6.79 6.95
N GLY A 40 1.27 7.71 7.83
CA GLY A 40 0.49 8.91 8.16
C GLY A 40 0.41 9.83 6.94
N LYS A 41 1.56 10.13 6.33
CA LYS A 41 1.63 10.89 5.08
C LYS A 41 0.87 10.21 3.94
N ILE A 42 1.06 8.90 3.77
CA ILE A 42 0.33 8.12 2.76
C ILE A 42 -1.18 8.26 2.97
N TYR A 43 -1.64 8.14 4.22
CA TYR A 43 -3.06 8.31 4.52
C TYR A 43 -3.52 9.74 4.19
N GLU A 44 -2.81 10.79 4.58
CA GLU A 44 -3.19 12.18 4.27
C GLU A 44 -3.41 12.42 2.78
N ASP A 45 -2.60 11.79 1.92
CA ASP A 45 -2.64 11.93 0.46
C ASP A 45 -3.71 11.04 -0.23
N MET A 46 -4.45 10.21 0.51
CA MET A 46 -5.50 9.31 -0.02
C MET A 46 -6.92 9.90 0.02
N HIS A 47 -7.78 9.48 -0.90
CA HIS A 47 -9.21 9.79 -0.89
C HIS A 47 -9.93 9.16 0.32
N LYS A 48 -10.91 9.89 0.89
CA LYS A 48 -11.64 9.46 2.10
C LYS A 48 -13.02 8.90 1.78
N PRO A 49 -13.41 7.76 2.38
CA PRO A 49 -12.67 6.98 3.39
C PRO A 49 -11.52 6.15 2.78
N ALA A 50 -10.35 6.19 3.43
CA ALA A 50 -9.14 5.51 2.96
C ALA A 50 -8.92 4.16 3.68
N PHE A 51 -8.51 3.14 2.94
CA PHE A 51 -8.24 1.79 3.46
C PHE A 51 -6.81 1.34 3.20
N LEU A 52 -6.13 0.82 4.22
CA LEU A 52 -4.82 0.19 4.08
C LEU A 52 -4.94 -1.30 4.40
N PHE A 53 -4.71 -2.14 3.40
CA PHE A 53 -4.66 -3.59 3.54
C PHE A 53 -3.21 -4.06 3.52
N ASP A 54 -2.71 -4.43 4.69
CA ASP A 54 -1.40 -5.06 4.80
C ASP A 54 -1.54 -6.59 4.76
N GLY A 55 -1.37 -7.17 3.58
CA GLY A 55 -1.40 -8.62 3.38
C GLY A 55 -0.24 -9.35 4.06
N ARG A 56 0.74 -8.62 4.61
CA ARG A 56 1.94 -9.21 5.20
C ARG A 56 1.72 -9.80 6.58
N LEU A 57 0.70 -9.35 7.34
CA LEU A 57 0.39 -9.73 8.74
C LEU A 57 1.28 -10.86 9.31
N PHE A 58 2.56 -10.54 9.54
CA PHE A 58 3.55 -11.45 10.08
C PHE A 58 3.63 -11.06 11.55
N ASN A 59 2.97 -11.86 12.36
CA ASN A 59 3.00 -11.74 13.80
C ASN A 59 4.40 -12.13 14.32
N GLU A 60 5.37 -11.23 14.26
CA GLU A 60 6.39 -11.29 15.31
C GLU A 60 5.74 -10.78 16.59
N LEU A 61 5.04 -11.68 17.29
CA LEU A 61 4.73 -11.54 18.71
C LEU A 61 6.06 -11.53 19.48
N GLY A 62 6.72 -10.38 19.45
CA GLY A 62 7.85 -9.97 20.28
C GLY A 62 7.50 -8.82 21.23
N GLY A 63 6.21 -8.59 21.48
CA GLY A 63 5.70 -7.67 22.49
C GLY A 63 5.07 -8.45 23.63
N THR A 64 5.72 -8.42 24.79
CA THR A 64 5.31 -9.03 26.06
C THR A 64 3.81 -8.92 26.33
N ALA A 65 3.19 -10.07 26.62
CA ALA A 65 1.97 -10.15 27.42
C ALA A 65 2.19 -9.60 28.84
#